data_AF-A0A9D8G6S2-F1
#
_entry.id   AF-A0A9D8G6S2-F1
#
_cell.length_a   1.000
_cell.length_b   1.000
_cell.length_c   1.000
_cell.angle_alpha   90.00
_cell.angle_beta   90.00
_cell.angle_gamma   90.00
#
_symmetry.space_group_name_H-M   'P 1'
#
loop_
_entity.id
_entity.type
_entity.pdbx_description
1 polymer ?
#
loop_
_entity_poly.entity_id
_entity_poly.type
_entity_poly.pdbx_seq_one_letter_code
_entity_poly.pdbx_strand_id
1 'polypeptide(L)'
;MAIKPRQSWTVILLARVSLVIALVIAQVVFGADPRNIRNGHKIPSEPGYVDQPYVVITKDGNWLCTMTTGKGREGQVGQHIVATISRDQGRTWSDLVDIEPADGPEASWVTPFVAPSGRVYGFYTYNGDMIRTSGTKQIRADTLGWY
;
A
#
# COMPACT_ATOMS: atom_id res chain seq x y z
N MET A 1 -20.08 -53.40 41.02
CA MET A 1 -18.65 -53.01 41.00
C MET A 1 -18.35 -52.47 39.60
N ALA A 2 -18.29 -51.15 39.42
CA ALA A 2 -18.13 -50.54 38.10
C ALA A 2 -16.66 -50.17 37.86
N ILE A 3 -16.03 -50.78 36.86
CA ILE A 3 -14.65 -50.50 36.45
C ILE A 3 -14.66 -49.21 35.63
N LYS A 4 -14.10 -48.12 36.18
CA LYS A 4 -13.86 -46.88 35.42
C LYS A 4 -12.67 -47.11 34.49
N PRO A 5 -12.81 -46.94 33.16
CA PRO A 5 -11.71 -47.15 32.23
C PRO A 5 -10.63 -46.06 32.44
N ARG A 6 -9.37 -46.46 32.60
CA ARG A 6 -8.21 -45.56 32.56
C ARG A 6 -8.04 -45.05 31.13
N GLN A 7 -8.43 -43.81 30.87
CA GLN A 7 -8.10 -43.17 29.60
C GLN A 7 -6.57 -43.01 29.47
N SER A 8 -6.03 -43.48 28.36
CA SER A 8 -4.60 -43.37 28.02
C SER A 8 -4.28 -41.93 27.61
N TRP A 9 -3.43 -41.27 28.39
CA TRP A 9 -2.93 -39.92 28.10
C TRP A 9 -2.26 -39.81 26.73
N THR A 10 -1.66 -40.90 26.24
CA THR A 10 -1.04 -40.99 24.91
C THR A 10 -2.07 -40.89 23.78
N VAL A 11 -3.24 -41.50 23.95
CA VAL A 11 -4.33 -41.43 22.95
C VAL A 11 -4.91 -40.03 22.88
N ILE A 12 -5.06 -39.36 24.03
CA ILE A 12 -5.53 -37.96 24.10
C ILE A 12 -4.52 -37.02 23.43
N LEU A 13 -3.22 -37.24 23.66
CA LEU A 13 -2.16 -36.44 23.04
C LEU A 13 -2.13 -36.60 21.52
N LEU A 14 -2.18 -37.84 21.02
CA LEU A 14 -2.21 -38.12 19.58
C LEU A 14 -3.44 -37.52 18.89
N ALA A 15 -4.63 -37.64 19.51
CA ALA A 15 -5.86 -37.04 18.98
C ALA A 15 -5.76 -35.50 18.90
N ARG A 16 -5.14 -34.86 19.90
CA ARG A 16 -4.90 -33.40 19.88
C ARG A 16 -3.91 -32.99 18.80
N VAL A 17 -2.82 -33.73 18.63
CA VAL A 17 -1.83 -33.45 17.56
C VAL A 17 -2.48 -33.59 16.18
N SER A 18 -3.23 -34.67 15.93
CA SER A 18 -3.94 -34.86 14.67
C SER A 18 -4.98 -33.76 14.40
N LEU A 19 -5.70 -33.30 15.43
CA LEU A 19 -6.64 -32.18 15.29
C LEU A 19 -5.92 -30.88 14.94
N VAL A 20 -4.79 -30.58 15.59
CA VAL A 20 -3.98 -29.39 15.28
C VAL A 20 -3.47 -29.44 13.83
N ILE A 21 -2.97 -30.60 13.39
CA ILE A 21 -2.50 -30.79 12.00
C ILE A 21 -3.66 -30.58 11.01
N ALA A 22 -4.84 -31.17 11.28
CA ALA A 22 -6.01 -31.00 10.42
C ALA A 22 -6.47 -29.54 10.34
N LEU A 23 -6.45 -28.81 11.45
CA LEU A 23 -6.79 -27.38 11.49
C LEU A 23 -5.79 -26.52 10.70
N VAL A 24 -4.49 -26.81 10.80
CA VAL A 24 -3.45 -26.12 10.02
C VAL A 24 -3.62 -26.40 8.52
N ILE A 25 -3.87 -27.66 8.12
CA ILE A 25 -4.13 -28.01 6.72
C ILE A 25 -5.39 -27.29 6.21
N ALA A 26 -6.46 -27.25 7.00
CA ALA A 26 -7.68 -26.54 6.62
C ALA A 26 -7.43 -25.03 6.42
N GLN A 27 -6.62 -24.38 7.26
CA GLN A 27 -6.25 -22.97 7.05
C GLN A 27 -5.45 -22.73 5.77
N VAL A 28 -4.60 -23.67 5.37
CA VAL A 28 -3.82 -23.56 4.13
C VAL A 28 -4.70 -23.83 2.91
N VAL A 29 -5.56 -24.85 2.96
CA VAL A 29 -6.45 -25.25 1.85
C VAL A 29 -7.60 -24.26 1.64
N PHE A 30 -8.12 -23.69 2.72
CA PHE A 30 -9.19 -22.69 2.71
C PHE A 30 -8.67 -21.29 3.03
N GLY A 31 -7.40 -21.02 2.77
CA GLY A 31 -6.83 -19.69 2.90
C GLY A 31 -7.69 -18.67 2.15
N ALA A 32 -7.81 -17.46 2.69
CA ALA A 32 -8.62 -16.41 2.11
C ALA A 32 -8.20 -16.15 0.65
N ASP A 33 -9.15 -16.11 -0.30
CA ASP A 33 -8.85 -15.91 -1.73
C ASP A 33 -8.01 -14.64 -1.91
N PRO A 34 -6.75 -14.73 -2.39
CA PRO A 34 -5.87 -13.57 -2.53
C PRO A 34 -6.33 -12.59 -3.61
N ARG A 35 -7.26 -13.00 -4.49
CA ARG A 35 -7.87 -12.13 -5.51
C ARG A 35 -9.06 -11.34 -4.96
N ASN A 36 -9.60 -11.73 -3.81
CA ASN A 36 -10.69 -11.01 -3.17
C ASN A 36 -10.13 -9.81 -2.40
N ILE A 37 -10.34 -8.61 -2.93
CA ILE A 37 -9.82 -7.35 -2.37
C ILE A 37 -10.27 -7.09 -0.93
N ARG A 38 -11.38 -7.69 -0.49
CA ARG A 38 -11.87 -7.56 0.89
C ARG A 38 -10.92 -8.20 1.91
N ASN A 39 -10.08 -9.12 1.46
CA ASN A 39 -9.05 -9.77 2.27
C ASN A 39 -7.69 -9.04 2.18
N GLY A 40 -7.61 -7.98 1.38
CA GLY A 40 -6.36 -7.24 1.16
C GLY A 40 -6.00 -6.32 2.32
N HIS A 41 -4.73 -5.93 2.36
CA HIS A 41 -4.22 -4.91 3.27
C HIS A 41 -4.30 -3.53 2.62
N LYS A 42 -4.86 -2.56 3.34
CA LYS A 42 -5.02 -1.20 2.84
C LYS A 42 -3.68 -0.45 2.87
N ILE A 43 -3.30 0.15 1.75
CA ILE A 43 -2.21 1.13 1.68
C ILE A 43 -2.75 2.47 2.19
N PRO A 44 -2.04 3.19 3.09
CA PRO A 44 -2.48 4.49 3.56
C PRO A 44 -2.54 5.52 2.43
N SER A 45 -3.47 6.47 2.52
CA SER A 45 -3.67 7.60 1.61
C SER A 45 -4.45 8.69 2.36
N GLU A 46 -4.45 9.90 1.83
CA GLU A 46 -5.37 10.92 2.30
C GLU A 46 -6.83 10.56 1.94
N PRO A 47 -7.83 11.03 2.71
CA PRO A 47 -9.19 10.52 2.62
C PRO A 47 -9.98 10.92 1.36
N GLY A 48 -9.54 11.93 0.62
CA GLY A 48 -10.32 12.51 -0.48
C GLY A 48 -10.06 11.86 -1.83
N TYR A 49 -8.81 11.91 -2.27
CA TYR A 49 -8.35 11.48 -3.57
C TYR A 49 -7.08 10.63 -3.43
N VAL A 50 -7.03 9.58 -4.23
CA VAL A 50 -5.86 8.73 -4.40
C VAL A 50 -5.84 8.23 -5.83
N ASP A 51 -4.67 8.29 -6.46
CA ASP A 51 -4.46 7.76 -7.80
C ASP A 51 -3.05 7.19 -7.95
N GLN A 52 -2.95 6.18 -8.81
CA GLN A 52 -1.71 5.53 -9.22
C GLN A 52 -0.78 5.10 -8.06
N PRO A 53 -1.24 4.27 -7.09
CA PRO A 53 -0.34 3.68 -6.12
C PRO A 53 0.56 2.64 -6.81
N TYR A 54 1.79 3.05 -7.12
CA TYR A 54 2.81 2.17 -7.71
C TYR A 54 3.72 1.61 -6.63
N VAL A 55 3.86 0.29 -6.59
CA VAL A 55 4.73 -0.40 -5.64
C VAL A 55 5.96 -0.97 -6.36
N VAL A 56 7.14 -0.67 -5.84
CA VAL A 56 8.40 -1.27 -6.27
C VAL A 56 9.11 -1.94 -5.10
N ILE A 57 9.89 -2.97 -5.39
CA ILE A 57 10.73 -3.63 -4.39
C ILE A 57 12.11 -2.95 -4.42
N THR A 58 12.47 -2.33 -3.31
CA THR A 58 13.77 -1.68 -3.10
C THR A 58 14.88 -2.72 -2.96
N LYS A 59 16.15 -2.28 -3.10
CA LYS A 59 17.31 -3.19 -3.06
C LYS A 59 17.44 -3.97 -1.75
N ASP A 60 16.96 -3.44 -0.64
CA ASP A 60 16.94 -4.09 0.68
C ASP A 60 15.64 -4.89 0.94
N GLY A 61 14.80 -5.08 -0.08
CA GLY A 61 13.63 -5.96 -0.06
C GLY A 61 12.35 -5.29 0.45
N ASN A 62 12.39 -4.02 0.85
CA ASN A 62 11.20 -3.30 1.28
C ASN A 62 10.31 -2.92 0.08
N TRP A 63 9.00 -2.86 0.30
CA TRP A 63 8.03 -2.42 -0.69
C TRP A 63 7.82 -0.92 -0.53
N LEU A 64 8.30 -0.14 -1.49
CA LEU A 64 8.08 1.31 -1.55
C LEU A 64 6.88 1.58 -2.45
N CYS A 65 5.88 2.27 -1.93
CA CYS A 65 4.74 2.75 -2.67
C CYS A 65 4.86 4.26 -2.88
N THR A 66 4.62 4.74 -4.10
CA THR A 66 4.43 6.16 -4.41
C THR A 66 3.04 6.36 -5.00
N MET A 67 2.39 7.47 -4.69
CA MET A 67 1.05 7.77 -5.21
C MET A 67 0.77 9.27 -5.27
N THR A 68 -0.26 9.65 -6.02
CA THR A 68 -0.87 10.98 -5.93
C THR A 68 -2.02 10.91 -4.94
N THR A 69 -2.13 11.88 -4.02
CA THR A 69 -3.20 11.89 -3.02
C THR A 69 -3.63 13.32 -2.66
N GLY A 70 -4.77 13.45 -1.97
CA GLY A 70 -5.28 14.74 -1.53
C GLY A 70 -6.51 14.59 -0.61
N LYS A 71 -6.80 15.61 0.20
CA LYS A 71 -8.05 15.70 0.99
C LYS A 71 -9.28 16.01 0.14
N GLY A 72 -9.06 16.59 -1.04
CA GLY A 72 -10.09 17.00 -1.97
C GLY A 72 -10.43 15.95 -3.03
N ARG A 73 -10.91 16.42 -4.17
CA ARG A 73 -11.13 15.63 -5.39
C ARG A 73 -9.92 15.75 -6.31
N GLU A 74 -9.87 14.91 -7.34
CA GLU A 74 -8.88 15.01 -8.42
C GLU A 74 -8.74 16.46 -8.93
N GLY A 75 -7.49 16.94 -9.01
CA GLY A 75 -7.12 18.26 -9.52
C GLY A 75 -7.48 19.43 -8.61
N GLN A 76 -7.95 19.18 -7.38
CA GLN A 76 -8.14 20.24 -6.40
C GLN A 76 -6.81 20.65 -5.73
N VAL A 77 -6.75 21.91 -5.31
CA VAL A 77 -5.66 22.42 -4.46
C VAL A 77 -5.52 21.54 -3.23
N GLY A 78 -4.28 21.17 -2.89
CA GLY A 78 -3.98 20.18 -1.86
C GLY A 78 -3.57 18.82 -2.40
N GLN A 79 -3.78 18.55 -3.70
CA GLN A 79 -3.26 17.36 -4.35
C GLN A 79 -1.73 17.41 -4.42
N HIS A 80 -1.08 16.34 -3.98
CA HIS A 80 0.37 16.20 -3.95
C HIS A 80 0.77 14.73 -4.09
N ILE A 81 2.08 14.49 -4.13
CA ILE A 81 2.64 13.14 -4.26
C ILE A 81 3.35 12.72 -2.97
N VAL A 82 3.12 11.47 -2.57
CA VAL A 82 3.64 10.90 -1.32
C VAL A 82 4.32 9.56 -1.56
N ALA A 83 5.12 9.16 -0.58
CA ALA A 83 5.71 7.84 -0.45
C ALA A 83 5.29 7.17 0.87
N THR A 84 5.20 5.84 0.88
CA THR A 84 5.10 5.03 2.09
C THR A 84 5.83 3.71 1.87
N ILE A 85 6.39 3.13 2.93
CA ILE A 85 7.21 1.92 2.84
C ILE A 85 6.68 0.81 3.74
N SER A 86 6.67 -0.41 3.21
CA SER A 86 6.37 -1.63 3.96
C SER A 86 7.63 -2.51 4.05
N ARG A 87 7.89 -3.00 5.26
CA ARG A 87 8.99 -3.95 5.56
C ARG A 87 8.51 -5.40 5.66
N ASP A 88 7.20 -5.63 5.49
CA ASP A 88 6.53 -6.91 5.72
C ASP A 88 5.59 -7.30 4.56
N GLN A 89 6.00 -6.96 3.34
CA GLN A 89 5.32 -7.32 2.07
C GLN A 89 3.87 -6.81 2.00
N GLY A 90 3.65 -5.56 2.44
CA GLY A 90 2.39 -4.85 2.33
C GLY A 90 1.39 -5.11 3.46
N ARG A 91 1.77 -5.84 4.53
CA ARG A 91 0.89 -6.08 5.68
C ARG A 91 0.74 -4.83 6.54
N THR A 92 1.83 -4.11 6.76
CA THR A 92 1.88 -2.80 7.42
C THR A 92 2.69 -1.81 6.60
N TRP A 93 2.38 -0.52 6.77
CA TRP A 93 2.96 0.58 6.03
C TRP A 93 3.40 1.68 7.01
N SER A 94 4.46 2.40 6.68
CA SER A 94 4.84 3.62 7.42
C SER A 94 3.79 4.71 7.26
N ASP A 95 3.91 5.76 8.07
CA ASP A 95 3.23 7.03 7.79
C ASP A 95 3.60 7.53 6.38
N LEU A 96 2.71 8.35 5.81
CA LEU A 96 2.95 9.01 4.54
C LEU A 96 4.10 10.00 4.69
N VAL A 97 5.00 10.00 3.71
CA VAL A 97 6.08 10.95 3.56
C VAL A 97 5.83 11.76 2.31
N ASP A 98 5.71 13.07 2.45
CA ASP A 98 5.56 13.97 1.31
C ASP A 98 6.81 13.93 0.43
N ILE A 99 6.62 13.67 -0.86
CA ILE A 99 7.65 13.94 -1.88
C ILE A 99 7.58 15.42 -2.24
N GLU A 100 6.35 15.92 -2.44
CA GLU A 100 6.01 17.34 -2.52
C GLU A 100 4.94 17.63 -1.47
N PRO A 101 4.96 18.80 -0.80
CA PRO A 101 4.01 19.11 0.25
C PRO A 101 2.63 19.47 -0.30
N ALA A 102 1.57 19.19 0.46
CA ALA A 102 0.19 19.48 0.07
C ALA A 102 -0.12 20.97 -0.17
N ASP A 103 0.62 21.88 0.46
CA ASP A 103 0.50 23.34 0.29
C ASP A 103 1.47 23.92 -0.75
N GLY A 104 2.22 23.05 -1.45
CA GLY A 104 3.11 23.40 -2.54
C GLY A 104 2.42 23.52 -3.90
N PRO A 105 3.20 23.68 -4.98
CA PRO A 105 2.70 23.60 -6.35
C PRO A 105 2.08 22.23 -6.64
N GLU A 106 1.16 22.20 -7.60
CA GLU A 106 0.46 20.98 -7.95
C GLU A 106 1.44 19.93 -8.49
N ALA A 107 1.40 18.72 -7.90
CA ALA A 107 2.26 17.60 -8.25
C ALA A 107 1.42 16.33 -8.43
N SER A 108 1.65 15.59 -9.53
CA SER A 108 0.81 14.43 -9.88
C SER A 108 1.58 13.32 -10.59
N TRP A 109 0.98 12.13 -10.57
CA TRP A 109 1.36 10.98 -11.38
C TRP A 109 2.79 10.48 -11.17
N VAL A 110 3.22 10.45 -9.90
CA VAL A 110 4.52 9.94 -9.52
C VAL A 110 4.68 8.47 -9.91
N THR A 111 5.66 8.21 -10.77
CA THR A 111 6.04 6.87 -11.23
C THR A 111 7.45 6.54 -10.72
N PRO A 112 7.62 5.48 -9.91
CA PRO A 112 8.91 5.12 -9.35
C PRO A 112 9.71 4.23 -10.31
N PHE A 113 11.03 4.44 -10.38
CA PHE A 113 11.99 3.63 -11.10
C PHE A 113 13.14 3.21 -10.17
N VAL A 114 13.37 1.91 -10.04
CA VAL A 114 14.50 1.36 -9.27
C VAL A 114 15.69 1.16 -10.20
N ALA A 115 16.75 1.95 -10.02
CA ALA A 115 17.98 1.80 -10.78
C ALA A 115 18.81 0.59 -10.28
N PRO A 116 19.70 0.02 -11.12
CA PRO A 116 20.55 -1.11 -10.72
C PRO A 116 21.41 -0.86 -9.47
N SER A 117 21.77 0.39 -9.18
CA SER A 117 22.50 0.76 -7.96
C SER A 117 21.68 0.53 -6.67
N GLY A 118 20.36 0.51 -6.79
CA GLY A 118 19.39 0.48 -5.70
C GLY A 118 18.74 1.84 -5.40
N ARG A 119 19.16 2.92 -6.07
CA ARG A 119 18.50 4.23 -5.95
C ARG A 119 17.12 4.19 -6.62
N VAL A 120 16.12 4.76 -5.96
CA VAL A 120 14.79 4.97 -6.53
C VAL A 120 14.67 6.40 -7.04
N TYR A 121 14.18 6.57 -8.25
CA TYR A 121 13.83 7.85 -8.85
C TYR A 121 12.30 7.95 -8.99
N GLY A 122 11.72 9.09 -8.66
CA GLY A 122 10.32 9.39 -8.92
C GLY A 122 10.19 10.36 -10.09
N PHE A 123 9.38 10.02 -11.09
CA PHE A 123 9.06 10.91 -12.22
C PHE A 123 7.62 11.36 -12.10
N TYR A 124 7.34 12.65 -12.18
CA TYR A 124 6.02 13.24 -11.95
C TYR A 124 5.84 14.54 -12.72
N THR A 125 4.59 14.98 -12.87
CA THR A 125 4.25 16.32 -13.35
C THR A 125 4.28 17.29 -12.17
N TYR A 126 4.82 18.49 -12.39
CA TYR A 126 5.01 19.49 -11.35
C TYR A 126 4.83 20.89 -11.91
N ASN A 127 3.87 21.65 -11.37
CA ASN A 127 3.58 23.01 -11.80
C ASN A 127 4.53 24.05 -11.17
N GLY A 128 5.84 23.94 -11.44
CA GLY A 128 6.89 24.74 -10.80
C GLY A 128 6.69 26.25 -10.92
N ASP A 129 6.29 26.72 -12.11
CA ASP A 129 5.98 28.12 -12.40
C ASP A 129 4.58 28.59 -11.92
N MET A 130 3.83 27.72 -11.24
CA MET A 130 2.48 28.03 -10.71
C MET A 130 1.50 28.55 -11.78
N ILE A 131 1.57 28.00 -12.99
CA ILE A 131 0.69 28.37 -14.10
C ILE A 131 -0.72 27.82 -13.81
N ARG A 132 -1.69 28.71 -13.62
CA ARG A 132 -3.09 28.35 -13.30
C ARG A 132 -4.10 28.83 -14.33
N THR A 133 -3.66 29.67 -15.25
CA THR A 133 -4.51 30.20 -16.32
C THR A 133 -3.83 30.12 -17.68
N SER A 134 -4.65 29.98 -18.71
CA SER A 134 -4.28 30.22 -20.09
C SER A 134 -5.15 31.35 -20.63
N GLY A 135 -4.56 32.54 -20.75
CA GLY A 135 -5.32 33.78 -20.95
C GLY A 135 -6.27 34.03 -19.77
N THR A 136 -7.58 34.06 -20.03
CA THR A 136 -8.61 34.27 -19.01
C THR A 136 -9.21 32.98 -18.45
N LYS A 137 -8.82 31.80 -18.97
CA LYS A 137 -9.40 30.50 -18.57
C LYS A 137 -8.55 29.85 -17.49
N GLN A 138 -9.21 29.32 -16.46
CA GLN A 138 -8.61 28.38 -15.52
C GLN A 138 -8.27 27.07 -16.26
N ILE A 139 -7.14 26.46 -15.90
CA ILE A 139 -6.67 25.21 -16.49
C ILE A 139 -6.41 24.15 -15.40
N ARG A 140 -6.27 22.90 -15.82
CA ARG A 140 -5.87 21.78 -14.96
C ARG A 140 -4.37 21.88 -14.63
N ALA A 141 -4.04 22.72 -13.66
CA ALA A 141 -2.67 22.97 -13.20
C ALA A 141 -1.95 21.70 -12.75
N ASP A 142 -2.70 20.73 -12.21
CA ASP A 142 -2.22 19.43 -11.75
C ASP A 142 -1.71 18.50 -12.87
N THR A 143 -1.95 18.85 -14.13
CA THR A 143 -1.53 18.07 -15.31
C THR A 143 -0.31 18.66 -16.01
N LEU A 144 0.24 19.77 -15.50
CA LEU A 144 1.34 20.49 -16.12
C LEU A 144 2.69 19.90 -15.69
N GLY A 145 3.59 19.75 -16.65
CA GLY A 145 5.01 19.51 -16.37
C GLY A 145 5.70 20.76 -15.83
N TRP A 146 7.01 20.65 -15.56
CA TRP A 146 7.81 21.80 -15.19
C TRP A 146 7.89 22.78 -16.35
N TYR A 147 7.24 23.93 -16.19
CA TYR A 147 7.48 25.14 -16.96
C TYR A 147 8.36 26.05 -16.09
#